data_AF-A0A844X1S1-F1
#
_entry.id   AF-A0A844X1S1-F1
#
_cell.length_a   1.000
_cell.length_b   1.000
_cell.length_c   1.000
_cell.angle_alpha   90.00
_cell.angle_beta   90.00
_cell.angle_gamma   90.00
#
_symmetry.space_group_name_H-M   'P 1'
#
loop_
_entity.id
_entity.type
_entity.pdbx_description
1 polymer ?
#
loop_
_entity_poly.entity_id
_entity_poly.type
_entity_poly.pdbx_seq_one_letter_code
_entity_poly.pdbx_strand_id
1 'polypeptide(L)'
;MNKANAKGIALIIAAFVFAVYLGYSNYQEKKRLQKDKAELSKEIEQLNQSIAKNNQIIADNEQSKRELENQSLERQERINEQLKNNDCANQFVPVSVSNSLYNRAKSLRQSTDTSKFTQ
;
A
#
# COMPACT_ATOMS: atom_id res chain seq x y z
N MET A 1 -41.33 47.27 41.70
CA MET A 1 -40.58 47.19 40.41
C MET A 1 -41.59 46.91 39.30
N ASN A 2 -41.64 47.72 38.25
CA ASN A 2 -42.67 47.60 37.21
C ASN A 2 -42.46 46.32 36.39
N LYS A 3 -43.55 45.61 36.03
CA LYS A 3 -43.51 44.30 35.33
C LYS A 3 -42.74 44.35 34.00
N ALA A 4 -42.72 45.51 33.34
CA ALA A 4 -41.94 45.78 32.12
C ALA A 4 -40.41 45.78 32.38
N ASN A 5 -39.97 46.34 33.50
CA ASN A 5 -38.55 46.43 33.85
C ASN A 5 -37.99 45.03 34.19
N ALA A 6 -38.79 44.17 34.81
CA ALA A 6 -38.40 42.78 35.10
C ALA A 6 -38.24 41.93 33.83
N LYS A 7 -39.11 42.11 32.82
CA LYS A 7 -39.00 41.40 31.53
C LYS A 7 -37.76 41.83 30.74
N GLY A 8 -37.44 43.13 30.75
CA GLY A 8 -36.23 43.64 30.10
C GLY A 8 -34.95 43.05 30.70
N ILE A 9 -34.87 42.98 32.03
CA ILE A 9 -33.72 42.36 32.73
C ILE A 9 -33.59 40.88 32.39
N ALA A 10 -34.71 40.13 32.35
CA ALA A 10 -34.69 38.70 32.01
C ALA A 10 -34.19 38.45 30.57
N LEU A 11 -34.59 39.29 29.60
CA LEU A 11 -34.11 39.20 28.22
C LEU A 11 -32.60 39.48 28.11
N ILE A 12 -32.08 40.46 28.85
CA ILE A 12 -30.65 40.78 28.86
C ILE A 12 -29.84 39.61 29.42
N ILE A 13 -30.31 38.98 30.51
CA ILE A 13 -29.65 37.81 31.10
C ILE A 13 -29.67 36.63 30.11
N ALA A 14 -30.80 36.36 29.48
CA ALA A 14 -30.92 35.29 28.50
C ALA A 14 -29.98 35.51 27.30
N ALA A 15 -29.90 36.74 26.79
CA ALA A 15 -28.98 37.10 25.71
C ALA A 15 -27.51 36.92 26.12
N PHE A 16 -27.15 37.29 27.35
CA PHE A 16 -25.80 37.09 27.88
C PHE A 16 -25.43 35.61 28.00
N VAL A 17 -26.31 34.79 28.56
CA VAL A 17 -26.10 33.34 28.68
C VAL A 17 -25.91 32.71 27.30
N PHE A 18 -26.74 33.12 26.33
CA PHE A 18 -26.65 32.63 24.96
C PHE A 18 -25.33 33.05 24.28
N ALA A 19 -24.89 34.30 24.46
CA ALA A 19 -23.62 34.78 23.93
C ALA A 19 -22.42 34.03 24.52
N VAL A 20 -22.43 33.76 25.83
CA VAL A 20 -21.39 32.96 26.51
C VAL A 20 -21.38 31.53 25.98
N TYR A 21 -22.55 30.91 25.83
CA TYR A 21 -22.66 29.55 25.28
C TYR A 21 -22.10 29.45 23.87
N LEU A 22 -22.49 30.36 22.97
CA LEU A 22 -21.96 30.41 21.60
C LEU A 22 -20.46 30.68 21.58
N GLY A 23 -19.97 31.60 22.41
CA GLY A 23 -18.53 31.89 22.52
C GLY A 23 -17.73 30.67 22.94
N TYR A 24 -18.21 29.92 23.93
CA TYR A 24 -17.55 28.69 24.39
C TYR A 24 -17.61 27.58 23.34
N SER A 25 -18.77 27.37 22.70
CA SER A 25 -18.93 26.36 21.64
C SER A 25 -17.99 26.63 20.47
N ASN A 26 -17.96 27.87 19.97
CA ASN A 26 -17.10 28.26 18.85
C ASN A 26 -15.61 28.12 19.20
N TYR A 27 -15.22 28.42 20.44
CA TYR A 27 -13.83 28.24 20.88
C TYR A 27 -13.42 26.76 20.90
N GLN A 28 -14.26 25.89 21.48
CA GLN A 28 -14.02 24.45 21.50
C GLN A 28 -13.95 23.86 20.09
N GLU A 29 -14.87 24.27 19.21
CA GLU A 29 -14.92 23.80 17.82
C GLU A 29 -13.69 24.24 17.04
N LYS A 30 -13.27 25.51 17.17
CA LYS A 30 -12.03 26.01 16.56
C LYS A 30 -10.80 25.22 17.04
N LYS A 31 -10.75 24.87 18.33
CA LYS A 31 -9.66 24.07 18.90
C LYS A 31 -9.65 22.63 18.38
N ARG A 32 -10.82 22.01 18.20
CA ARG A 32 -10.95 20.68 17.57
C ARG A 32 -10.50 20.72 16.12
N LEU A 33 -11.01 21.66 15.33
CA LEU A 33 -10.62 21.84 13.93
C LEU A 33 -9.11 22.06 13.75
N GLN A 34 -8.45 22.77 14.67
CA GLN A 34 -6.99 22.93 14.63
C GLN A 34 -6.25 21.61 14.89
N LYS A 35 -6.74 20.78 15.82
CA LYS A 35 -6.17 19.45 16.07
C LYS A 35 -6.38 18.53 14.87
N ASP A 36 -7.61 18.44 14.38
CA ASP A 36 -7.95 17.57 13.24
C ASP A 36 -7.14 17.96 11.99
N LYS A 37 -6.94 19.27 11.75
CA LYS A 37 -6.05 19.74 10.67
C LYS A 37 -4.59 19.31 10.87
N ALA A 38 -4.07 19.39 12.10
CA ALA A 38 -2.70 18.99 12.38
C ALA A 38 -2.51 17.47 12.23
N GLU A 39 -3.48 16.68 12.68
CA GLU A 39 -3.51 15.23 12.54
C GLU A 39 -3.59 14.82 11.07
N LEU A 40 -4.53 15.41 10.31
CA LEU A 40 -4.67 15.13 8.88
C LEU A 40 -3.41 15.53 8.09
N SER A 41 -2.78 16.66 8.42
CA SER A 41 -1.52 17.06 7.80
C SER A 41 -0.40 16.07 8.08
N LYS A 42 -0.36 15.49 9.29
CA LYS A 42 0.63 14.47 9.66
C LYS A 42 0.38 13.16 8.91
N GLU A 43 -0.87 12.73 8.80
CA GLU A 43 -1.24 11.53 8.04
C GLU A 43 -0.90 11.67 6.56
N ILE A 44 -1.18 12.84 5.96
CA ILE A 44 -0.80 13.13 4.56
C ILE A 44 0.71 13.06 4.37
N GLU A 45 1.49 13.62 5.31
CA GLU A 45 2.95 13.57 5.23
C GLU A 45 3.49 12.13 5.33
N GLN A 46 2.97 11.35 6.27
CA GLN A 46 3.33 9.94 6.41
C GLN A 46 2.95 9.13 5.16
N LEU A 47 1.79 9.41 4.58
CA LEU A 47 1.32 8.76 3.35
C LEU A 47 2.23 9.11 2.17
N ASN A 48 2.60 10.38 2.00
CA ASN A 48 3.52 10.83 0.94
C ASN A 48 4.89 10.16 1.08
N GLN A 49 5.43 10.07 2.29
CA GLN A 49 6.70 9.39 2.54
C GLN A 49 6.62 7.90 2.20
N SER A 50 5.52 7.24 2.57
CA SER A 50 5.27 5.83 2.24
C SER A 50 5.17 5.62 0.74
N ILE A 51 4.43 6.47 0.02
CA ILE A 51 4.31 6.44 -1.44
C ILE A 51 5.68 6.60 -2.10
N ALA A 52 6.48 7.58 -1.67
CA ALA A 52 7.82 7.81 -2.22
C ALA A 52 8.72 6.58 -2.05
N LYS A 53 8.72 5.99 -0.86
CA LYS A 53 9.49 4.77 -0.57
C LYS A 53 9.02 3.59 -1.42
N ASN A 54 7.70 3.39 -1.54
CA ASN A 54 7.16 2.30 -2.33
C ASN A 54 7.45 2.46 -3.83
N ASN A 55 7.37 3.69 -4.36
CA ASN A 55 7.73 3.96 -5.75
C ASN A 55 9.21 3.67 -6.03
N GLN A 56 10.10 4.00 -5.09
CA GLN A 56 11.51 3.63 -5.20
C GLN A 56 11.70 2.11 -5.24
N ILE A 57 11.05 1.38 -4.33
CA ILE A 57 11.12 -0.09 -4.30
C ILE A 57 10.61 -0.69 -5.62
N ILE A 58 9.54 -0.14 -6.20
CA ILE A 58 9.01 -0.59 -7.50
C ILE A 58 10.03 -0.37 -8.61
N ALA A 59 10.66 0.80 -8.67
CA ALA A 59 11.68 1.11 -9.67
C ALA A 59 12.89 0.18 -9.55
N ASP A 60 13.39 -0.04 -8.33
CA ASP A 60 14.52 -0.93 -8.06
C ASP A 60 14.20 -2.39 -8.43
N ASN A 61 12.97 -2.84 -8.12
CA ASN A 61 12.49 -4.17 -8.48
C ASN A 61 12.33 -4.34 -9.99
N GLU A 62 11.85 -3.31 -10.70
CA GLU A 62 11.72 -3.36 -12.16
C GLU A 62 13.09 -3.48 -12.83
N GLN A 63 14.07 -2.70 -12.36
CA GLN A 63 15.45 -2.81 -12.83
C GLN A 63 16.03 -4.20 -12.55
N SER A 64 15.91 -4.69 -11.31
CA SER A 64 16.42 -6.01 -10.92
C SER A 64 15.77 -7.14 -11.74
N LYS A 65 14.48 -7.01 -12.06
CA LYS A 65 13.77 -7.97 -12.92
C LYS A 65 14.39 -8.03 -14.32
N ARG A 66 14.66 -6.88 -14.94
CA ARG A 66 15.29 -6.83 -16.28
C ARG A 66 16.70 -7.43 -16.24
N GLU A 67 17.46 -7.16 -15.19
CA GLU A 67 18.80 -7.73 -15.03
C GLU A 67 18.75 -9.26 -14.90
N LEU A 68 17.84 -9.77 -14.05
CA LEU A 68 17.64 -11.22 -13.89
C LEU A 68 17.16 -11.89 -15.18
N GLU A 69 16.27 -11.24 -15.94
CA GLU A 69 15.83 -11.74 -17.25
C GLU A 69 17.00 -11.84 -18.24
N ASN A 70 17.84 -10.81 -18.31
CA ASN A 70 19.03 -10.82 -19.17
C ASN A 70 20.03 -11.92 -18.74
N GLN A 71 20.32 -12.05 -17.45
CA GLN A 71 21.20 -13.10 -16.94
C GLN A 71 20.62 -14.50 -17.20
N SER A 72 19.29 -14.66 -17.11
CA SER A 72 18.60 -15.90 -17.43
C SER A 72 18.71 -16.25 -18.91
N LEU A 73 18.55 -15.28 -19.80
CA LEU A 73 18.71 -15.47 -21.25
C LEU A 73 20.16 -15.85 -21.59
N GLU A 74 21.14 -15.11 -21.06
CA GLU A 74 22.56 -15.39 -21.28
C GLU A 74 22.93 -16.81 -20.82
N ARG A 75 22.43 -17.24 -19.65
CA ARG A 75 22.67 -18.61 -19.16
C ARG A 75 22.01 -19.65 -20.06
N GLN A 76 20.80 -19.39 -20.55
CA GLN A 76 20.12 -20.29 -21.48
C GLN A 76 20.89 -20.42 -22.80
N GLU A 77 21.40 -19.32 -23.35
CA GLU A 77 22.25 -19.33 -24.55
C GLU A 77 23.52 -20.14 -24.32
N ARG A 78 24.24 -19.90 -23.22
CA ARG A 78 25.45 -20.68 -22.88
C ARG A 78 25.16 -22.17 -22.74
N ILE A 79 24.07 -22.55 -22.07
CA ILE A 79 23.66 -23.96 -21.95
C ILE A 79 23.36 -24.53 -23.33
N ASN A 80 22.63 -23.81 -24.17
CA ASN A 80 22.27 -24.27 -25.50
C ASN A 80 23.52 -24.47 -26.38
N GLU A 81 24.50 -23.57 -26.31
CA GLU A 81 25.79 -23.73 -26.99
C GLU A 81 26.54 -24.98 -26.52
N GLN A 82 26.55 -25.25 -25.21
CA GLN A 82 27.20 -26.46 -24.65
C GLN A 82 26.49 -27.77 -25.05
N LEU A 83 25.16 -27.74 -25.21
CA LEU A 83 24.37 -28.92 -25.55
C LEU A 83 24.31 -29.21 -27.05
N LYS A 84 24.55 -28.20 -27.91
CA LYS A 84 24.39 -28.30 -29.38
C LYS A 84 25.08 -29.52 -30.02
N ASN A 85 26.26 -29.89 -29.53
CA ASN A 85 27.06 -31.01 -30.06
C ASN A 85 27.24 -32.14 -29.02
N ASN A 86 26.39 -32.22 -28.01
CA ASN A 86 26.50 -33.24 -26.97
C ASN A 86 25.65 -34.47 -27.31
N ASP A 87 26.30 -35.60 -27.56
CA ASP A 87 25.62 -36.85 -27.95
C ASP A 87 24.62 -37.35 -26.91
N CYS A 88 24.91 -37.18 -25.61
CA CYS A 88 24.01 -37.57 -24.53
C CYS A 88 22.77 -36.66 -24.49
N ALA A 89 22.93 -35.35 -24.71
CA ALA A 89 21.82 -34.39 -24.74
C ALA A 89 20.91 -34.57 -25.97
N ASN A 90 21.44 -35.11 -27.07
CA ASN A 90 20.71 -35.38 -28.30
C ASN A 90 19.98 -36.74 -28.31
N GLN A 91 20.16 -37.55 -27.27
CA GLN A 91 19.46 -38.83 -27.15
C GLN A 91 18.02 -38.66 -26.69
N PHE A 92 17.17 -39.60 -27.11
CA PHE A 92 15.78 -39.65 -26.67
C PHE A 92 15.70 -39.89 -25.16
N VAL A 93 15.01 -39.00 -24.45
CA VAL A 93 14.69 -39.17 -23.03
C VAL A 93 13.43 -40.03 -22.90
N PRO A 94 13.48 -41.16 -22.17
CA PRO A 94 12.30 -42.00 -21.95
C PRO A 94 11.12 -41.23 -21.32
N VAL A 95 9.91 -41.52 -21.81
CA VAL A 95 8.67 -40.82 -21.45
C VAL A 95 8.40 -40.81 -19.93
N SER A 96 8.78 -41.87 -19.22
CA SER A 96 8.61 -41.94 -17.77
C SER A 96 9.45 -40.90 -17.02
N VAL A 97 10.68 -40.66 -17.48
CA VAL A 97 11.60 -39.69 -16.89
C VAL A 97 11.16 -38.27 -17.23
N SER A 98 10.82 -38.00 -18.49
CA SER A 98 10.34 -36.69 -18.92
C SER A 98 9.05 -36.28 -18.20
N ASN A 99 8.12 -37.23 -17.99
CA ASN A 99 6.90 -36.98 -17.21
C ASN A 99 7.19 -36.66 -15.73
N SER A 100 8.16 -37.35 -15.12
CA SER A 100 8.57 -37.06 -13.74
C SER A 100 9.16 -35.65 -13.62
N LEU A 101 10.05 -35.27 -14.53
CA LEU A 101 10.63 -33.93 -14.60
C LEU A 101 9.57 -32.85 -14.84
N TYR A 102 8.64 -33.09 -15.77
CA TYR A 102 7.52 -32.20 -16.04
C TYR A 102 6.64 -31.98 -14.80
N ASN A 103 6.26 -33.06 -14.11
CA ASN A 103 5.45 -32.96 -12.90
C ASN A 103 6.17 -32.21 -11.77
N ARG A 104 7.47 -32.43 -11.61
CA ARG A 104 8.29 -31.67 -10.66
C ARG A 104 8.37 -30.19 -11.02
N ALA A 105 8.56 -29.85 -12.29
CA ALA A 105 8.56 -28.46 -12.75
C ALA A 105 7.18 -27.80 -12.53
N LYS A 106 6.10 -28.54 -12.77
CA LYS A 106 4.72 -28.08 -12.54
C LYS A 106 4.45 -27.82 -11.06
N SER A 107 4.88 -28.71 -10.16
CA SER A 107 4.68 -28.52 -8.71
C SER A 107 5.45 -27.31 -8.17
N LEU A 108 6.67 -27.08 -8.65
CA LEU A 108 7.46 -25.91 -8.27
C LEU A 108 6.77 -24.60 -8.66
N ARG A 109 6.23 -24.53 -9.89
CA ARG A 109 5.48 -23.34 -10.37
C ARG A 109 4.19 -23.10 -9.59
N GLN A 110 3.47 -24.16 -9.23
CA GLN A 110 2.24 -24.05 -8.44
C GLN A 110 2.52 -23.65 -6.98
N SER A 111 3.66 -24.04 -6.42
CA SER A 111 4.07 -23.67 -5.06
C SER A 111 4.44 -22.19 -4.91
N THR A 112 4.77 -21.51 -6.00
CA THR A 112 5.09 -20.07 -6.01
C THR A 112 3.88 -19.19 -6.30
N ASP A 113 2.72 -19.79 -6.55
CA ASP A 113 1.48 -19.07 -6.81
C ASP A 113 0.89 -18.53 -5.48
N THR A 114 1.35 -17.34 -5.10
CA THR A 114 0.91 -16.64 -3.89
C THR A 114 -0.53 -16.14 -3.96
N SER A 115 -1.22 -16.29 -5.10
CA SER A 115 -2.64 -15.97 -5.26
C SER A 115 -3.56 -16.80 -4.34
N LYS A 116 -3.07 -17.92 -3.81
CA LYS A 116 -3.79 -18.76 -2.84
C LYS A 116 -3.62 -18.33 -1.37
N PHE A 117 -2.72 -17.40 -1.08
CA PHE A 117 -2.46 -16.93 0.29
C PHE A 117 -3.11 -15.57 0.59
N THR A 118 -3.97 -15.07 -0.30
CA THR A 118 -4.73 -13.81 -0.15
C THR A 118 -6.20 -14.08 0.21
N GLN A 119 -6.44 -14.85 1.27
CA GLN A 119 -7.77 -14.99 1.88
C GLN A 119 -7.72 -14.63 3.37
#